data_AF-A0A914DRN7-F1
#
_entry.id   AF-A0A914DRN7-F1
#
_cell.length_a   1.000
_cell.length_b   1.000
_cell.length_c   1.000
_cell.angle_alpha   90.00
_cell.angle_beta   90.00
_cell.angle_gamma   90.00
#
_symmetry.space_group_name_H-M   'P 1'
#
loop_
_entity.id
_entity.type
_entity.pdbx_description
1 polymer ?
#
loop_
_entity_poly.entity_id
_entity_poly.type
_entity_poly.pdbx_seq_one_letter_code
_entity_poly.pdbx_strand_id
1 'polypeptide(L)'
;MPSGLMEYLFGVQLNVTGDKIEHNEPSLLISILKYVFGAGWAMAANAYIFLDRTFDMDQKRLDIILDYYVRSGNNYQILLYPEGTDKCPRATGRSKVYAEKKNLHHYDHVLHPRTKGFIYILNKMRKHNYIDSVYDITIAYSDAIVQSEADLVLLGACPKRVHYDVRKILIKDVPTDEIELDLWIRKLWVEKEARLKKFYDQPAETRELDKLPGAKKFELTTYSTIFQLMMIFIWSLLTVVWIYSFFHFSYQYIWVLVTMVYFCGTQYFYGGLEFVQAKFAIRHTKGEKTVRYKKGPVSEKWKRKIVEDAIERKRTQGPGDPISLEENDDGIADVLADQFDAFMNFEDAIFEEEYEFDEI
;
A
#
# COMPACT_ATOMS: atom_id res chain seq x y z
N MET A 1 3.80 1.03 -15.31
CA MET A 1 4.38 1.09 -16.68
C MET A 1 3.35 1.70 -17.61
N PRO A 2 3.74 2.47 -18.64
CA PRO A 2 2.82 2.87 -19.70
C PRO A 2 2.22 1.60 -20.33
N SER A 3 0.90 1.53 -20.49
CA SER A 3 0.19 0.39 -21.08
C SER A 3 0.81 -0.07 -22.40
N GLY A 4 1.26 0.87 -23.23
CA GLY A 4 1.93 0.56 -24.50
C GLY A 4 3.27 -0.16 -24.40
N LEU A 5 4.00 -0.03 -23.29
CA LEU A 5 5.26 -0.75 -23.11
C LEU A 5 5.00 -2.24 -22.87
N MET A 6 3.97 -2.59 -22.10
CA MET A 6 3.58 -3.98 -21.85
C MET A 6 2.99 -4.63 -23.11
N GLU A 7 2.20 -3.88 -23.87
CA GLU A 7 1.71 -4.29 -25.19
C GLU A 7 2.86 -4.59 -26.15
N TYR A 8 3.85 -3.70 -26.22
CA TYR A 8 4.97 -3.84 -27.15
C TYR A 8 5.95 -4.96 -26.74
N LEU A 9 6.33 -5.03 -25.47
CA LEU A 9 7.33 -5.99 -24.99
C LEU A 9 6.77 -7.40 -24.84
N PHE A 10 5.49 -7.52 -24.44
CA PHE A 10 4.92 -8.81 -24.05
C PHE A 10 3.66 -9.20 -24.85
N GLY A 11 3.22 -8.37 -25.81
CA GLY A 11 2.06 -8.67 -26.66
C GLY A 11 0.72 -8.68 -25.91
N VAL A 12 0.65 -8.03 -24.74
CA VAL A 12 -0.52 -8.04 -23.84
C VAL A 12 -1.58 -7.07 -24.33
N GLN A 13 -2.75 -7.53 -24.71
CA GLN A 13 -3.86 -6.63 -25.06
C GLN A 13 -4.61 -6.18 -23.79
N LEU A 14 -4.67 -4.86 -23.57
CA LEU A 14 -5.39 -4.26 -22.46
C LEU A 14 -6.76 -3.77 -22.92
N ASN A 15 -7.82 -4.39 -22.40
CA ASN A 15 -9.19 -3.97 -22.65
C ASN A 15 -9.72 -3.25 -21.41
N VAL A 16 -9.86 -1.93 -21.48
CA VAL A 16 -10.46 -1.14 -20.40
C VAL A 16 -11.89 -0.79 -20.78
N THR A 17 -12.83 -1.19 -19.94
CA THR A 17 -14.26 -0.93 -20.08
C THR A 17 -14.80 -0.26 -18.82
N GLY A 18 -15.71 0.70 -19.00
CA GLY A 18 -16.45 1.31 -17.89
C GLY A 18 -16.33 2.83 -17.85
N ASP A 19 -16.32 3.37 -16.63
CA ASP A 19 -16.29 4.81 -16.37
C ASP A 19 -14.89 5.40 -16.45
N LYS A 20 -14.80 6.67 -16.87
CA LYS A 20 -13.53 7.39 -16.92
C LYS A 20 -13.08 7.78 -15.51
N ILE A 21 -11.83 7.47 -15.16
CA ILE A 21 -11.20 7.96 -13.94
C ILE A 21 -10.83 9.44 -14.14
N GLU A 22 -11.28 10.31 -13.23
CA GLU A 22 -11.21 11.77 -13.40
C GLU A 22 -9.87 12.39 -12.98
N HIS A 23 -9.10 11.72 -12.13
CA HIS A 23 -7.76 12.15 -11.71
C HIS A 23 -6.73 11.04 -11.92
N ASN A 24 -5.45 11.40 -12.02
CA ASN A 24 -4.39 10.52 -12.52
C ASN A 24 -3.33 10.13 -11.48
N GLU A 25 -3.52 10.47 -10.20
CA GLU A 25 -2.49 10.30 -9.16
C GLU A 25 -2.92 9.28 -8.09
N PRO A 26 -2.77 7.97 -8.33
CA PRO A 26 -3.01 6.94 -7.33
C PRO A 26 -1.86 6.86 -6.32
N SER A 27 -2.20 6.77 -5.04
CA SER A 27 -1.29 6.70 -3.91
C SER A 27 -1.68 5.52 -3.00
N LEU A 28 -1.08 4.35 -3.21
CA LEU A 28 -1.01 3.31 -2.18
C LEU A 28 0.00 2.22 -2.57
N LEU A 29 0.77 1.74 -1.60
CA LEU A 29 1.67 0.61 -1.83
C LEU A 29 2.02 -0.12 -0.52
N ILE A 30 2.37 -1.39 -0.63
CA ILE A 30 2.70 -2.26 0.50
C ILE A 30 4.06 -1.85 1.10
N SER A 31 4.16 -1.83 2.45
CA SER A 31 5.31 -1.35 3.24
C SER A 31 6.68 -1.92 2.85
N ILE A 32 6.75 -3.15 2.32
CA ILE A 32 8.03 -3.76 1.88
C ILE A 32 8.75 -2.94 0.80
N LEU A 33 8.00 -2.32 -0.10
CA LEU A 33 8.57 -1.58 -1.22
C LEU A 33 9.15 -0.22 -0.79
N LYS A 34 8.88 0.21 0.45
CA LYS A 34 9.50 1.40 1.07
C LYS A 34 11.02 1.29 1.14
N TYR A 35 11.52 0.08 1.40
CA TYR A 35 12.95 -0.17 1.64
C TYR A 35 13.74 -0.43 0.36
N VAL A 36 13.07 -0.51 -0.80
CA VAL A 36 13.74 -0.67 -2.09
C VAL A 36 14.45 0.63 -2.44
N PHE A 37 15.77 0.57 -2.59
CA PHE A 37 16.59 1.73 -2.94
C PHE A 37 16.10 2.38 -4.25
N GLY A 38 16.05 3.71 -4.28
CA GLY A 38 15.57 4.48 -5.43
C GLY A 38 14.04 4.47 -5.54
N ALA A 39 13.43 3.31 -5.83
CA ALA A 39 11.99 3.21 -6.04
C ALA A 39 11.20 3.57 -4.77
N GLY A 40 11.54 2.98 -3.61
CA GLY A 40 10.89 3.25 -2.34
C GLY A 40 11.01 4.72 -1.92
N TRP A 41 12.16 5.34 -2.20
CA TRP A 41 12.43 6.74 -1.93
C TRP A 41 11.63 7.68 -2.82
N ALA A 42 11.52 7.37 -4.12
CA ALA A 42 10.66 8.12 -5.03
C ALA A 42 9.18 8.03 -4.61
N MET A 43 8.73 6.87 -4.14
CA MET A 43 7.35 6.68 -3.67
C MET A 43 7.10 7.42 -2.35
N ALA A 44 8.05 7.41 -1.42
CA ALA A 44 8.00 8.22 -0.21
C ALA A 44 7.96 9.73 -0.53
N ALA A 45 8.72 10.16 -1.54
CA ALA A 45 8.68 11.54 -2.03
C ALA A 45 7.34 11.94 -2.67
N ASN A 46 6.60 10.97 -3.23
CA ASN A 46 5.25 11.17 -3.77
C ASN A 46 4.14 10.93 -2.73
N ALA A 47 4.47 10.95 -1.43
CA ALA A 47 3.55 10.79 -0.31
C ALA A 47 2.70 9.49 -0.36
N TYR A 48 3.27 8.38 -0.83
CA TYR A 48 2.60 7.08 -0.81
C TYR A 48 2.37 6.59 0.63
N ILE A 49 1.24 5.90 0.85
CA ILE A 49 0.91 5.30 2.15
C ILE A 49 1.54 3.92 2.27
N PHE A 50 2.46 3.76 3.24
CA PHE A 50 3.05 2.47 3.60
C PHE A 50 2.40 1.87 4.85
N LEU A 51 1.81 0.68 4.72
CA LEU A 51 1.08 -0.02 5.79
C LEU A 51 1.78 -1.31 6.24
N ASP A 52 1.90 -1.51 7.55
CA ASP A 52 2.56 -2.65 8.20
C ASP A 52 1.61 -3.85 8.43
N ARG A 53 0.44 -3.85 7.78
CA ARG A 53 -0.57 -4.91 7.82
C ARG A 53 -1.17 -5.15 9.21
N THR A 54 -0.99 -4.20 10.14
CA THR A 54 -1.54 -4.22 11.50
C THR A 54 -2.27 -2.93 11.77
N PHE A 55 -3.60 -3.02 11.93
CA PHE A 55 -4.47 -1.84 11.95
C PHE A 55 -4.10 -0.85 13.05
N ASP A 56 -3.75 -1.31 14.25
CA ASP A 56 -3.45 -0.43 15.39
C ASP A 56 -2.23 0.48 15.15
N MET A 57 -1.21 -0.03 14.44
CA MET A 57 -0.03 0.75 14.05
C MET A 57 -0.32 1.64 12.84
N ASP A 58 -1.07 1.09 11.89
CA ASP A 58 -1.39 1.74 10.63
C ASP A 58 -2.37 2.90 10.80
N GLN A 59 -3.26 2.84 11.79
CA GLN A 59 -4.25 3.87 12.07
C GLN A 59 -3.62 5.26 12.24
N LYS A 60 -2.55 5.36 13.04
CA LYS A 60 -1.84 6.63 13.29
C LYS A 60 -1.17 7.17 12.03
N ARG A 61 -0.66 6.29 11.16
CA ARG A 61 -0.03 6.68 9.90
C ARG A 61 -1.06 7.18 8.90
N LEU A 62 -2.14 6.41 8.75
CA LEU A 62 -3.30 6.81 7.96
C LEU A 62 -3.81 8.16 8.42
N ASP A 63 -3.83 8.41 9.73
CA ASP A 63 -4.27 9.71 10.23
C ASP A 63 -3.43 10.86 9.70
N ILE A 64 -2.12 10.79 9.86
CA ILE A 64 -1.18 11.84 9.46
C ILE A 64 -1.24 12.07 7.95
N ILE A 65 -1.26 10.99 7.15
CA ILE A 65 -1.22 11.10 5.68
C ILE A 65 -2.56 11.58 5.12
N LEU A 66 -3.69 11.11 5.66
CA LEU A 66 -5.01 11.60 5.23
C LEU A 66 -5.20 13.08 5.61
N ASP A 67 -4.74 13.50 6.79
CA ASP A 67 -4.75 14.92 7.17
C ASP A 67 -3.86 15.75 6.23
N TYR A 68 -2.73 15.20 5.79
CA TYR A 68 -1.88 15.82 4.78
C TYR A 68 -2.59 15.97 3.43
N TYR A 69 -3.25 14.92 2.92
CA TYR A 69 -3.98 14.99 1.64
C TYR A 69 -5.10 16.03 1.66
N VAL A 70 -5.86 16.09 2.75
CA VAL A 70 -6.91 17.10 2.93
C VAL A 70 -6.33 18.52 2.90
N ARG A 71 -5.17 18.73 3.56
CA ARG A 71 -4.57 20.05 3.72
C ARG A 71 -3.73 20.51 2.53
N SER A 72 -3.22 19.59 1.73
CA SER A 72 -2.38 19.93 0.57
C SER A 72 -3.18 20.63 -0.53
N GLY A 73 -4.51 20.47 -0.55
CA GLY A 73 -5.37 21.00 -1.61
C GLY A 73 -5.20 20.29 -2.96
N ASN A 74 -4.51 19.16 -2.98
CA ASN A 74 -4.31 18.32 -4.16
C ASN A 74 -5.36 17.20 -4.20
N ASN A 75 -5.64 16.67 -5.40
CA ASN A 75 -6.62 15.60 -5.59
C ASN A 75 -5.95 14.21 -5.60
N TYR A 76 -5.31 13.83 -4.49
CA TYR A 76 -4.76 12.48 -4.30
C TYR A 76 -5.85 11.42 -4.35
N GLN A 77 -5.61 10.36 -5.12
CA GLN A 77 -6.44 9.15 -5.13
C GLN A 77 -5.78 8.05 -4.31
N ILE A 78 -6.56 7.20 -3.66
CA ILE A 78 -6.03 6.03 -2.95
C ILE A 78 -6.51 4.76 -3.67
N LEU A 79 -5.56 3.93 -4.11
CA LEU A 79 -5.84 2.60 -4.65
C LEU A 79 -5.81 1.59 -3.50
N LEU A 80 -6.87 0.82 -3.27
CA LEU A 80 -6.91 -0.14 -2.16
C LEU A 80 -7.15 -1.56 -2.69
N TYR A 81 -6.48 -2.53 -2.05
CA TYR A 81 -6.75 -3.96 -2.20
C TYR A 81 -7.24 -4.51 -0.86
N PRO A 82 -8.56 -4.48 -0.58
CA PRO A 82 -9.11 -4.93 0.70
C PRO A 82 -8.78 -6.38 1.05
N GLU A 83 -8.46 -7.23 0.07
CA GLU A 83 -7.98 -8.60 0.27
C GLU A 83 -6.66 -8.64 1.07
N GLY A 84 -5.82 -7.61 0.90
CA GLY A 84 -4.53 -7.44 1.57
C GLY A 84 -3.42 -8.40 1.11
N THR A 85 -3.68 -9.22 0.10
CA THR A 85 -2.73 -10.17 -0.49
C THR A 85 -3.19 -10.60 -1.87
N ASP A 86 -2.25 -11.00 -2.71
CA ASP A 86 -2.56 -11.62 -4.00
C ASP A 86 -3.16 -13.01 -3.83
N LYS A 87 -4.01 -13.39 -4.79
CA LYS A 87 -4.64 -14.71 -4.82
C LYS A 87 -3.62 -15.76 -5.26
N CYS A 88 -3.11 -16.50 -4.28
CA CYS A 88 -2.34 -17.72 -4.49
C CYS A 88 -3.05 -18.92 -3.82
N PRO A 89 -2.66 -20.18 -4.11
CA PRO A 89 -3.26 -21.36 -3.49
C PRO A 89 -3.24 -21.29 -1.96
N ARG A 90 -2.14 -20.76 -1.38
CA ARG A 90 -2.00 -20.55 0.06
C ARG A 90 -2.98 -19.51 0.61
N ALA A 91 -3.13 -18.36 -0.05
CA ALA A 91 -4.08 -17.31 0.37
C ALA A 91 -5.53 -17.78 0.24
N THR A 92 -5.83 -18.52 -0.84
CA THR A 92 -7.15 -19.12 -1.08
C THR A 92 -7.51 -20.11 0.01
N GLY A 93 -6.59 -21.00 0.40
CA GLY A 93 -6.80 -21.94 1.50
C GLY A 93 -7.09 -21.24 2.84
N ARG A 94 -6.35 -20.17 3.15
CA ARG A 94 -6.62 -19.35 4.35
C ARG A 94 -7.98 -18.66 4.29
N SER A 95 -8.38 -18.16 3.12
CA SER A 95 -9.68 -17.54 2.91
C SER A 95 -10.82 -18.54 3.10
N LYS A 96 -10.68 -19.79 2.65
CA LYS A 96 -11.66 -20.87 2.87
C LYS A 96 -11.84 -21.19 4.36
N VAL A 97 -10.74 -21.41 5.08
CA VAL A 97 -10.80 -21.65 6.54
C VAL A 97 -11.44 -20.48 7.28
N TYR A 98 -11.19 -19.24 6.85
CA TYR A 98 -11.84 -18.07 7.41
C TYR A 98 -13.35 -18.05 7.11
N ALA A 99 -13.76 -18.39 5.88
CA ALA A 99 -15.15 -18.47 5.47
C ALA A 99 -15.91 -19.52 6.29
N GLU A 100 -15.36 -20.72 6.43
CA GLU A 100 -15.92 -21.81 7.24
C GLU A 100 -16.12 -21.40 8.70
N LYS A 101 -15.09 -20.81 9.33
CA LYS A 101 -15.16 -20.33 10.73
C LYS A 101 -16.22 -19.25 10.96
N LYS A 102 -16.55 -18.48 9.92
CA LYS A 102 -17.50 -17.36 9.98
C LYS A 102 -18.84 -17.68 9.31
N ASN A 103 -19.05 -18.91 8.85
CA ASN A 103 -20.21 -19.32 8.06
C ASN A 103 -20.49 -18.38 6.88
N LEU A 104 -19.44 -17.97 6.16
CA LEU A 104 -19.54 -17.11 4.98
C LEU A 104 -19.57 -17.96 3.70
N HIS A 105 -20.08 -17.36 2.62
CA HIS A 105 -20.05 -17.97 1.29
C HIS A 105 -18.61 -18.18 0.80
N HIS A 106 -18.35 -19.30 0.11
CA HIS A 106 -17.04 -19.59 -0.43
C HIS A 106 -16.87 -18.88 -1.78
N TYR A 107 -15.77 -18.15 -1.94
CA TYR A 107 -15.39 -17.53 -3.20
C TYR A 107 -14.31 -18.35 -3.90
N ASP A 108 -14.45 -18.52 -5.22
CA ASP A 108 -13.53 -19.26 -6.08
C ASP A 108 -12.58 -18.31 -6.84
N HIS A 109 -13.08 -17.13 -7.25
CA HIS A 109 -12.34 -16.16 -8.05
C HIS A 109 -11.78 -14.98 -7.24
N VAL A 110 -12.42 -14.59 -6.14
CA VAL A 110 -11.95 -13.52 -5.23
C VAL A 110 -11.56 -14.03 -3.83
N LEU A 111 -10.87 -13.20 -3.04
CA LEU A 111 -10.65 -13.42 -1.61
C LEU A 111 -11.61 -12.55 -0.79
N HIS A 112 -11.90 -12.95 0.45
CA HIS A 112 -12.74 -12.11 1.32
C HIS A 112 -12.06 -10.77 1.65
N PRO A 113 -12.79 -9.64 1.53
CA PRO A 113 -12.23 -8.33 1.82
C PRO A 113 -12.08 -8.12 3.34
N ARG A 114 -11.00 -7.45 3.73
CA ARG A 114 -10.78 -6.90 5.07
C ARG A 114 -11.30 -5.47 5.09
N THR A 115 -12.45 -5.28 5.71
CA THR A 115 -13.24 -4.05 5.60
C THR A 115 -12.77 -2.92 6.50
N LYS A 116 -12.17 -3.22 7.66
CA LYS A 116 -11.75 -2.24 8.68
C LYS A 116 -10.93 -1.06 8.12
N GLY A 117 -9.89 -1.35 7.32
CA GLY A 117 -9.02 -0.32 6.76
C GLY A 117 -9.75 0.58 5.77
N PHE A 118 -10.58 -0.01 4.91
CA PHE A 118 -11.40 0.72 3.94
C PHE A 118 -12.42 1.63 4.65
N ILE A 119 -13.14 1.10 5.63
CA ILE A 119 -14.13 1.87 6.42
C ILE A 119 -13.45 3.06 7.10
N TYR A 120 -12.29 2.85 7.72
CA TYR A 120 -11.54 3.91 8.39
C TYR A 120 -11.14 5.04 7.43
N ILE A 121 -10.54 4.69 6.29
CA ILE A 121 -10.09 5.66 5.28
C ILE A 121 -11.29 6.45 4.73
N LEU A 122 -12.36 5.74 4.36
CA LEU A 122 -13.55 6.36 3.78
C LEU A 122 -14.22 7.34 4.75
N ASN A 123 -14.40 6.93 6.01
CA ASN A 123 -15.03 7.78 7.02
C ASN A 123 -14.18 9.02 7.32
N LYS A 124 -12.85 8.87 7.37
CA LYS A 124 -11.95 10.02 7.56
C LYS A 124 -12.01 10.98 6.36
N MET A 125 -11.99 10.49 5.13
CA MET A 125 -12.12 11.33 3.93
C MET A 125 -13.46 12.05 3.86
N ARG A 126 -14.56 11.37 4.21
CA ARG A 126 -15.91 11.96 4.29
C ARG A 126 -15.99 13.09 5.30
N LYS A 127 -15.40 12.90 6.48
CA LYS A 127 -15.37 13.93 7.54
C LYS A 127 -14.74 15.24 7.07
N HIS A 128 -13.80 15.15 6.14
CA HIS A 128 -13.11 16.31 5.55
C HIS A 128 -13.66 16.74 4.18
N ASN A 129 -14.78 16.16 3.74
CA ASN A 129 -15.38 16.40 2.42
C ASN A 129 -14.37 16.33 1.26
N TYR A 130 -13.47 15.35 1.33
CA TYR A 130 -12.36 15.20 0.40
C TYR A 130 -12.63 14.19 -0.73
N ILE A 131 -13.66 13.35 -0.58
CA ILE A 131 -13.97 12.26 -1.52
C ILE A 131 -15.30 12.49 -2.23
N ASP A 132 -15.28 12.47 -3.56
CA ASP A 132 -16.47 12.59 -4.40
C ASP A 132 -17.01 11.24 -4.90
N SER A 133 -16.11 10.28 -5.15
CA SER A 133 -16.47 8.98 -5.72
C SER A 133 -15.52 7.86 -5.33
N VAL A 134 -16.05 6.64 -5.32
CA VAL A 134 -15.32 5.40 -5.14
C VAL A 134 -15.34 4.64 -6.47
N TYR A 135 -14.17 4.24 -6.95
CA TYR A 135 -14.06 3.44 -8.17
C TYR A 135 -13.96 1.95 -7.82
N ASP A 136 -14.95 1.18 -8.23
CA ASP A 136 -14.89 -0.28 -8.16
C ASP A 136 -14.18 -0.83 -9.40
N ILE A 137 -12.99 -1.41 -9.21
CA ILE A 137 -12.19 -1.97 -10.29
C ILE A 137 -12.22 -3.50 -10.17
N THR A 138 -12.58 -4.17 -11.26
CA THR A 138 -12.50 -5.63 -11.40
C THR A 138 -11.53 -5.95 -12.54
N ILE A 139 -10.53 -6.78 -12.27
CA ILE A 139 -9.53 -7.21 -13.26
C ILE A 139 -9.76 -8.69 -13.54
N ALA A 140 -9.87 -9.04 -14.82
CA ALA A 140 -9.99 -10.41 -15.28
C ALA A 140 -8.90 -10.75 -16.31
N TYR A 141 -8.36 -11.95 -16.20
CA TYR A 141 -7.30 -12.46 -17.08
C TYR A 141 -7.87 -13.57 -17.97
N SER A 142 -7.68 -13.49 -19.29
CA SER A 142 -8.27 -14.47 -20.21
C SER A 142 -7.58 -15.83 -20.17
N ASP A 143 -6.25 -15.84 -20.00
CA ASP A 143 -5.42 -17.03 -20.21
C ASP A 143 -4.67 -17.46 -18.95
N ALA A 144 -3.67 -16.68 -18.51
CA ALA A 144 -2.80 -17.03 -17.39
C ALA A 144 -2.87 -16.00 -16.27
N ILE A 145 -3.12 -16.46 -15.04
CA ILE A 145 -2.95 -15.65 -13.83
C ILE A 145 -1.50 -15.81 -13.40
N VAL A 146 -0.67 -14.83 -13.72
CA VAL A 146 0.74 -14.83 -13.34
C VAL A 146 0.83 -14.50 -11.86
N GLN A 147 1.34 -15.45 -11.06
CA GLN A 147 1.40 -15.30 -9.59
C GLN A 147 2.73 -14.75 -9.09
N SER A 148 3.73 -14.62 -9.96
CA SER A 148 5.08 -14.21 -9.62
C SER A 148 5.63 -13.19 -10.62
N GLU A 149 6.13 -12.07 -10.11
CA GLU A 149 6.84 -11.07 -10.92
C GLU A 149 8.10 -11.65 -11.57
N ALA A 150 8.74 -12.64 -10.94
CA ALA A 150 9.88 -13.34 -11.52
C ALA A 150 9.49 -14.19 -12.73
N ASP A 151 8.31 -14.82 -12.71
CA ASP A 151 7.81 -15.60 -13.86
C ASP A 151 7.46 -14.69 -15.04
N LEU A 152 6.95 -13.49 -14.74
CA LEU A 152 6.72 -12.46 -15.75
C LEU A 152 8.02 -12.01 -16.43
N VAL A 153 9.05 -11.68 -15.63
CA VAL A 153 10.30 -11.09 -16.13
C VAL A 153 11.24 -12.14 -16.75
N LEU A 154 11.36 -13.33 -16.14
CA LEU A 154 12.31 -14.36 -16.57
C LEU A 154 11.72 -15.32 -17.59
N LEU A 155 10.44 -15.68 -17.47
CA LEU A 155 9.80 -16.67 -18.34
C LEU A 155 8.95 -16.03 -19.44
N GLY A 156 8.76 -14.69 -19.41
CA GLY A 156 7.89 -13.99 -20.36
C GLY A 156 6.44 -14.45 -20.27
N ALA A 157 6.05 -15.09 -19.17
CA ALA A 157 4.70 -15.59 -18.96
C ALA A 157 3.80 -14.39 -18.70
N CYS A 158 3.16 -13.87 -19.75
CA CYS A 158 2.25 -12.74 -19.66
C CYS A 158 0.86 -13.12 -20.17
N PRO A 159 -0.23 -12.70 -19.50
CA PRO A 159 -1.58 -12.91 -20.03
C PRO A 159 -1.71 -12.20 -21.38
N LYS A 160 -2.19 -12.91 -22.42
CA LYS A 160 -2.39 -12.28 -23.74
C LYS A 160 -3.44 -11.18 -23.70
N ARG A 161 -4.43 -11.29 -22.81
CA ARG A 161 -5.53 -10.34 -22.65
C ARG A 161 -5.84 -10.11 -21.17
N VAL A 162 -5.92 -8.83 -20.81
CA VAL A 162 -6.33 -8.37 -19.49
C VAL A 162 -7.51 -7.42 -19.65
N HIS A 163 -8.60 -7.72 -18.95
CA HIS A 163 -9.83 -6.95 -18.99
C HIS A 163 -9.98 -6.18 -17.67
N TYR A 164 -10.16 -4.87 -17.78
CA TYR A 164 -10.46 -3.98 -16.66
C TYR A 164 -11.92 -3.53 -16.78
N ASP A 165 -12.71 -3.79 -15.75
CA ASP A 165 -14.06 -3.22 -15.57
C ASP A 165 -13.99 -2.18 -14.45
N VAL A 166 -14.22 -0.91 -14.81
CA VAL A 166 -14.16 0.24 -13.90
C VAL A 166 -15.56 0.81 -13.71
N ARG A 167 -16.06 0.82 -12.47
CA ARG A 167 -17.40 1.34 -12.15
C ARG A 167 -17.27 2.51 -11.18
N LYS A 168 -17.78 3.68 -11.54
CA LYS A 168 -17.80 4.85 -10.68
C LYS A 168 -19.03 4.81 -9.78
N ILE A 169 -18.81 4.86 -8.47
CA ILE A 169 -19.86 4.95 -7.46
C ILE A 169 -19.74 6.31 -6.79
N LEU A 170 -20.79 7.12 -6.84
CA LEU A 170 -20.76 8.44 -6.22
C LEU A 170 -20.86 8.29 -4.70
N ILE A 171 -20.17 9.15 -3.96
CA ILE A 171 -20.10 9.05 -2.49
C ILE A 171 -21.48 9.10 -1.82
N LYS A 172 -22.43 9.81 -2.44
CA LYS A 172 -23.84 9.93 -2.04
C LYS A 172 -24.60 8.59 -2.05
N ASP A 173 -24.15 7.63 -2.86
CA ASP A 173 -24.79 6.32 -3.02
C ASP A 173 -24.15 5.27 -2.09
N VAL A 174 -23.09 5.64 -1.36
CA VAL A 174 -22.38 4.75 -0.44
C VAL A 174 -22.92 4.96 0.99
N PRO A 175 -23.28 3.91 1.73
CA PRO A 175 -23.80 4.02 3.10
C PRO A 175 -22.84 4.74 4.06
N THR A 176 -23.37 5.44 5.05
CA THR A 176 -22.61 6.19 6.06
C THR A 176 -22.36 5.40 7.34
N ASP A 177 -23.27 4.49 7.71
CA ASP A 177 -23.11 3.64 8.89
C ASP A 177 -22.02 2.58 8.69
N GLU A 178 -21.24 2.28 9.74
CA GLU A 178 -20.12 1.34 9.63
C GLU A 178 -20.57 -0.09 9.34
N ILE A 179 -21.70 -0.52 9.90
CA ILE A 179 -22.24 -1.87 9.70
C ILE A 179 -22.79 -1.97 8.27
N GLU A 180 -23.55 -0.98 7.82
CA GLU A 180 -24.05 -0.94 6.45
C GLU A 180 -22.91 -0.87 5.42
N LEU A 181 -21.83 -0.15 5.73
CA LEU A 181 -20.66 -0.04 4.87
C LEU A 181 -19.89 -1.36 4.77
N ASP A 182 -19.75 -2.10 5.89
CA ASP A 182 -19.19 -3.46 5.90
C ASP A 182 -20.03 -4.43 5.03
N LEU A 183 -21.35 -4.35 5.13
CA LEU A 183 -22.25 -5.16 4.31
C LEU A 183 -22.18 -4.75 2.83
N TRP A 184 -22.10 -3.45 2.54
CA TRP A 184 -22.00 -2.91 1.19
C TRP A 184 -20.75 -3.38 0.47
N ILE A 185 -19.57 -3.28 1.10
CA ILE A 185 -18.32 -3.75 0.48
C ILE A 185 -18.35 -5.28 0.30
N ARG A 186 -18.91 -6.05 1.24
CA ARG A 186 -19.06 -7.50 1.06
C ARG A 186 -19.97 -7.83 -0.11
N LYS A 187 -21.07 -7.09 -0.29
CA LYS A 187 -21.98 -7.25 -1.41
C LYS A 187 -21.27 -6.99 -2.74
N LEU A 188 -20.44 -5.95 -2.83
CA LEU A 188 -19.61 -5.71 -4.02
C LEU A 188 -18.72 -6.92 -4.36
N TRP A 189 -18.15 -7.59 -3.36
CA TRP A 189 -17.34 -8.79 -3.57
C TRP A 189 -18.17 -9.99 -4.05
N VAL A 190 -19.39 -10.16 -3.54
CA VAL A 190 -20.32 -11.19 -4.07
C VAL A 190 -20.63 -10.92 -5.53
N GLU A 191 -20.90 -9.66 -5.90
CA GLU A 191 -21.17 -9.29 -7.28
C GLU A 191 -19.94 -9.49 -8.18
N LYS A 192 -18.74 -9.16 -7.70
CA LYS A 192 -17.48 -9.44 -8.40
C LYS A 192 -17.28 -10.92 -8.67
N GLU A 193 -17.50 -11.76 -7.66
CA GLU A 193 -17.41 -13.20 -7.80
C GLU A 193 -18.35 -13.73 -8.88
N ALA A 194 -19.61 -13.27 -8.88
CA ALA A 194 -20.59 -13.67 -9.89
C ALA A 194 -20.19 -13.20 -11.30
N ARG A 195 -19.65 -11.99 -11.45
CA ARG A 195 -19.17 -11.47 -12.75
C ARG A 195 -17.96 -12.24 -13.25
N LEU A 196 -16.99 -12.51 -12.38
CA LEU A 196 -15.80 -13.28 -12.73
C LEU A 196 -16.16 -14.72 -13.09
N LYS A 197 -17.09 -15.34 -12.37
CA LYS A 197 -17.60 -16.67 -12.70
C LYS A 197 -18.19 -16.71 -14.11
N LYS A 198 -19.09 -15.78 -14.45
CA LYS A 198 -19.65 -15.66 -15.82
C LYS A 198 -18.58 -15.41 -16.88
N PHE A 199 -17.54 -14.63 -16.56
CA PHE A 199 -16.42 -14.38 -17.46
C PHE A 199 -15.63 -15.68 -17.73
N TYR A 200 -15.33 -16.44 -16.68
CA TYR A 200 -14.56 -17.68 -16.77
C TYR A 200 -15.37 -18.86 -17.35
N ASP A 201 -16.70 -18.83 -17.25
CA ASP A 201 -17.59 -19.81 -17.88
C ASP A 201 -17.62 -19.68 -19.42
N GLN A 202 -17.25 -18.51 -19.97
CA GLN A 202 -17.15 -18.30 -21.41
C GLN A 202 -15.89 -18.98 -22.01
N PRO A 203 -15.88 -19.30 -23.32
CA PRO A 203 -14.70 -19.82 -23.99
C PRO A 203 -13.53 -18.83 -23.93
N ALA A 204 -12.32 -19.30 -23.62
CA ALA A 204 -11.12 -18.46 -23.42
C ALA A 204 -10.89 -17.44 -24.56
N GLU A 205 -11.20 -17.82 -25.80
CA GLU A 205 -11.01 -16.98 -26.98
C GLU A 205 -11.98 -15.80 -27.08
N THR A 206 -13.18 -15.89 -26.52
CA THR A 206 -14.25 -14.90 -26.67
C THR A 206 -14.70 -14.26 -25.35
N ARG A 207 -14.00 -14.52 -24.24
CA ARG A 207 -14.37 -13.98 -22.92
C ARG A 207 -14.41 -12.46 -22.95
N GLU A 208 -15.56 -11.90 -22.57
CA GLU A 208 -15.72 -10.47 -22.27
C GLU A 208 -16.40 -10.30 -20.91
N LEU A 209 -16.00 -9.25 -20.17
CA LEU A 209 -16.67 -8.86 -18.94
C LEU A 209 -18.03 -8.24 -19.26
N ASP A 210 -19.02 -8.48 -18.39
CA ASP A 210 -20.35 -7.88 -18.46
C ASP A 210 -20.21 -6.34 -18.52
N LYS A 211 -20.66 -5.72 -19.61
CA LYS A 211 -20.59 -4.27 -19.83
C LYS A 211 -21.73 -3.58 -19.09
N LEU A 212 -21.42 -2.52 -18.32
CA LEU A 212 -22.44 -1.59 -17.85
C LEU A 212 -23.13 -0.91 -19.04
N PRO A 213 -24.44 -0.62 -18.97
CA PRO A 213 -25.13 0.15 -20.01
C PRO A 213 -24.48 1.54 -20.14
N GLY A 214 -23.90 1.83 -21.30
CA GLY A 214 -23.15 3.08 -21.56
C GLY A 214 -21.63 3.00 -21.30
N ALA A 215 -21.10 1.84 -20.91
CA ALA A 215 -19.66 1.65 -20.72
C ALA A 215 -18.88 1.96 -22.00
N LYS A 216 -17.86 2.82 -21.88
CA LYS A 216 -16.95 3.12 -22.99
C LYS A 216 -15.86 2.07 -23.04
N LYS A 217 -15.52 1.62 -24.23
CA LYS A 217 -14.30 0.84 -24.48
C LYS A 217 -13.18 1.84 -24.78
N PHE A 218 -12.13 1.82 -23.95
CA PHE A 218 -10.96 2.65 -24.17
C PHE A 218 -9.92 1.81 -24.92
N GLU A 219 -9.79 2.09 -26.23
CA GLU A 219 -8.75 1.49 -27.06
C GLU A 219 -7.62 2.50 -27.26
N LEU A 220 -6.37 2.02 -27.22
CA LEU A 220 -5.21 2.84 -27.52
C LEU A 220 -5.21 3.20 -29.01
N THR A 221 -5.30 4.49 -29.31
CA THR A 221 -5.28 5.00 -30.69
C THR A 221 -3.86 4.93 -31.25
N THR A 222 -3.68 4.71 -32.56
CA THR A 222 -2.35 4.64 -33.21
C THR A 222 -1.43 5.84 -32.89
N TYR A 223 -2.00 7.04 -32.74
CA TYR A 223 -1.25 8.23 -32.32
C TYR A 223 -0.65 8.09 -30.91
N SER A 224 -1.35 7.43 -29.99
CA SER A 224 -0.86 7.17 -28.63
C SER A 224 0.35 6.23 -28.65
N THR A 225 0.37 5.24 -29.56
CA THR A 225 1.49 4.31 -29.72
C THR A 225 2.76 5.01 -30.22
N ILE A 226 2.65 5.87 -31.25
CA ILE A 226 3.81 6.63 -31.77
C ILE A 226 4.37 7.55 -30.68
N PHE A 227 3.49 8.26 -29.96
CA PHE A 227 3.89 9.11 -28.86
C PHE A 227 4.60 8.32 -27.74
N GLN A 228 4.08 7.14 -27.39
CA GLN A 228 4.71 6.25 -26.41
C GLN A 228 6.10 5.79 -26.84
N LEU A 229 6.26 5.38 -28.11
CA LEU A 229 7.57 4.98 -28.65
C LEU A 229 8.58 6.13 -28.65
N MET A 230 8.14 7.33 -29.06
CA MET A 230 8.96 8.54 -28.98
C MET A 230 9.38 8.84 -27.54
N MET A 231 8.45 8.73 -26.59
CA MET A 231 8.73 8.94 -25.18
C MET A 231 9.74 7.91 -24.66
N ILE A 232 9.57 6.62 -24.99
CA ILE A 232 10.53 5.55 -24.65
C ILE A 232 11.93 5.86 -25.20
N PHE A 233 12.01 6.31 -26.45
CA PHE A 233 13.28 6.68 -27.07
C PHE A 233 13.95 7.88 -26.38
N ILE A 234 13.19 8.91 -26.03
CA ILE A 234 13.71 10.08 -25.30
C ILE A 234 14.21 9.65 -23.91
N TRP A 235 13.44 8.85 -23.17
CA TRP A 235 13.85 8.38 -21.85
C TRP A 235 15.04 7.43 -21.90
N SER A 236 15.15 6.57 -22.92
CA SER A 236 16.31 5.69 -23.07
C SER A 236 17.58 6.49 -23.40
N LEU A 237 17.49 7.47 -24.31
CA LEU A 237 18.59 8.38 -24.61
C LEU A 237 19.04 9.15 -23.36
N LEU A 238 18.08 9.73 -22.63
CA LEU A 238 18.35 10.46 -21.39
C LEU A 238 19.02 9.54 -20.36
N THR A 239 18.56 8.29 -20.22
CA THR A 239 19.14 7.30 -19.31
C THR A 239 20.59 6.99 -19.66
N VAL A 240 20.92 6.82 -20.95
CA VAL A 240 22.30 6.60 -21.41
C VAL A 240 23.18 7.81 -21.09
N VAL A 241 22.67 9.03 -21.29
CA VAL A 241 23.38 10.27 -20.95
C VAL A 241 23.64 10.37 -19.44
N TRP A 242 22.66 10.03 -18.60
CA TRP A 242 22.84 10.00 -17.14
C TRP A 242 23.85 8.96 -16.70
N ILE A 243 23.80 7.75 -17.27
CA ILE A 243 24.77 6.68 -16.98
C ILE A 243 26.18 7.13 -17.37
N TYR A 244 26.35 7.69 -18.56
CA TYR A 244 27.65 8.22 -19.00
C TYR A 244 28.15 9.32 -18.05
N SER A 245 27.28 10.26 -17.71
CA SER A 245 27.62 11.37 -16.79
C SER A 245 28.01 10.86 -15.40
N PHE A 246 27.32 9.83 -14.91
CA PHE A 246 27.59 9.22 -13.62
C PHE A 246 29.01 8.66 -13.52
N PHE A 247 29.47 7.96 -14.56
CA PHE A 247 30.80 7.36 -14.56
C PHE A 247 31.92 8.35 -14.90
N HIS A 248 31.63 9.42 -15.65
CA HIS A 248 32.65 10.39 -16.07
C HIS A 248 32.91 11.49 -15.04
N PHE A 249 31.88 11.93 -14.32
CA PHE A 249 31.99 13.06 -13.39
C PHE A 249 32.01 12.61 -11.93
N SER A 250 33.14 12.82 -11.26
CA SER A 250 33.35 12.40 -9.86
C SER A 250 32.40 13.04 -8.85
N TYR A 251 31.82 14.21 -9.15
CA TYR A 251 30.85 14.87 -8.27
C TYR A 251 29.57 14.05 -8.06
N GLN A 252 29.24 13.17 -9.00
CA GLN A 252 28.03 12.33 -8.95
C GLN A 252 28.08 11.36 -7.77
N TYR A 253 29.26 10.83 -7.44
CA TYR A 253 29.45 9.96 -6.27
C TYR A 253 29.20 10.70 -4.96
N ILE A 254 29.64 11.97 -4.86
CA ILE A 254 29.37 12.81 -3.70
C ILE A 254 27.88 13.09 -3.59
N TRP A 255 27.21 13.39 -4.70
CA TRP A 255 25.77 13.62 -4.73
C TRP A 255 24.97 12.37 -4.30
N VAL A 256 25.37 11.17 -4.73
CA VAL A 256 24.79 9.92 -4.24
C VAL A 256 24.99 9.76 -2.73
N LEU A 257 26.19 10.02 -2.21
CA LEU A 257 26.41 9.90 -0.77
C LEU A 257 25.54 10.89 0.02
N VAL A 258 25.45 12.15 -0.42
CA VAL A 258 24.59 13.16 0.22
C VAL A 258 23.12 12.74 0.19
N THR A 259 22.64 12.24 -0.94
CA THR A 259 21.25 11.77 -1.05
C THR A 259 21.00 10.53 -0.19
N MET A 260 21.94 9.59 -0.12
CA MET A 260 21.85 8.44 0.79
C MET A 260 21.77 8.89 2.25
N VAL A 261 22.64 9.80 2.68
CA VAL A 261 22.62 10.34 4.04
C VAL A 261 21.29 11.05 4.32
N TYR A 262 20.77 11.81 3.37
CA TYR A 262 19.46 12.47 3.49
C TYR A 262 18.31 11.47 3.63
N PHE A 263 18.21 10.46 2.76
CA PHE A 263 17.14 9.47 2.81
C PHE A 263 17.24 8.56 4.03
N CYS A 264 18.43 8.10 4.39
CA CYS A 264 18.64 7.33 5.61
C CYS A 264 18.36 8.17 6.87
N GLY A 265 18.79 9.43 6.88
CA GLY A 265 18.51 10.36 7.98
C GLY A 265 17.02 10.63 8.13
N THR A 266 16.30 10.93 7.05
CA THR A 266 14.84 11.14 7.10
C THR A 266 14.09 9.88 7.50
N GLN A 267 14.53 8.70 7.05
CA GLN A 267 13.99 7.42 7.48
C GLN A 267 14.21 7.19 8.99
N TYR A 268 15.40 7.49 9.50
CA TYR A 268 15.75 7.29 10.92
C TYR A 268 15.03 8.27 11.85
N PHE A 269 15.09 9.57 11.57
CA PHE A 269 14.55 10.61 12.44
C PHE A 269 13.03 10.81 12.32
N TYR A 270 12.48 10.66 11.11
CA TYR A 270 11.07 10.98 10.83
C TYR A 270 10.23 9.77 10.45
N GLY A 271 10.86 8.59 10.32
CA GLY A 271 10.19 7.37 9.91
C GLY A 271 9.84 7.32 8.43
N GLY A 272 10.38 8.23 7.60
CA GLY A 272 10.14 8.30 6.16
C GLY A 272 9.95 9.74 5.65
N LEU A 273 10.26 9.97 4.37
CA LEU A 273 10.14 11.29 3.73
C LEU A 273 8.68 11.77 3.66
N GLU A 274 7.74 10.84 3.54
CA GLU A 274 6.30 11.11 3.52
C GLU A 274 5.83 11.82 4.80
N PHE A 275 6.42 11.50 5.95
CA PHE A 275 6.09 12.13 7.22
C PHE A 275 6.76 13.48 7.40
N VAL A 276 7.91 13.72 6.77
CA VAL A 276 8.56 15.04 6.75
C VAL A 276 7.66 16.02 6.00
N GLN A 277 7.18 15.63 4.82
CA GLN A 277 6.25 16.43 4.01
C GLN A 277 4.95 16.71 4.76
N ALA A 278 4.34 15.67 5.35
CA ALA A 278 3.13 15.82 6.14
C ALA A 278 3.31 16.79 7.32
N LYS A 279 4.40 16.63 8.10
CA LYS A 279 4.69 17.53 9.24
C LYS A 279 4.91 18.97 8.79
N PHE A 280 5.62 19.19 7.70
CA PHE A 280 5.89 20.53 7.18
C PHE A 280 4.59 21.19 6.70
N ALA A 281 3.78 20.50 5.89
CA ALA A 281 2.51 21.01 5.41
C ALA A 281 1.50 21.30 6.54
N ILE A 282 1.45 20.45 7.57
CA ILE A 282 0.62 20.66 8.76
C ILE A 282 1.09 21.90 9.56
N ARG A 283 2.41 22.18 9.59
CA ARG A 283 2.98 23.33 10.31
C ARG A 283 2.74 24.67 9.60
N HIS A 284 2.68 24.67 8.27
CA HIS A 284 2.51 25.89 7.46
C HIS A 284 1.05 26.34 7.30
N THR A 285 0.07 25.49 7.61
CA THR A 285 -1.38 25.78 7.46
C THR A 285 -2.02 26.39 8.73
N LYS A 286 -1.29 27.24 9.46
CA LYS A 286 -1.64 27.67 10.83
C LYS A 286 -3.11 28.09 11.02
N GLY A 287 -3.76 27.35 11.91
CA GLY A 287 -5.02 27.62 12.59
C GLY A 287 -5.33 26.52 13.61
N GLU A 288 -4.47 26.35 14.63
CA GLU A 288 -4.64 25.52 15.86
C GLU A 288 -4.88 23.98 15.68
N LYS A 289 -4.45 23.02 16.51
CA LYS A 289 -3.68 22.88 17.76
C LYS A 289 -2.69 21.73 17.53
N THR A 290 -1.45 21.85 17.98
CA THR A 290 -0.56 20.69 18.10
C THR A 290 -0.98 19.91 19.35
N VAL A 291 -1.64 18.76 19.17
CA VAL A 291 -1.74 17.81 20.27
C VAL A 291 -0.36 17.17 20.41
N ARG A 292 0.47 17.72 21.30
CA ARG A 292 1.68 17.02 21.78
C ARG A 292 1.21 15.86 22.65
N TYR A 293 1.29 14.65 22.13
CA TYR A 293 1.22 13.47 22.96
C TYR A 293 2.59 13.30 23.64
N LYS A 294 2.64 13.48 24.96
CA LYS A 294 3.73 12.88 25.76
C LYS A 294 3.63 11.37 25.52
N LYS A 295 4.70 10.74 25.01
CA LYS A 295 4.87 9.29 25.14
C LYS A 295 4.82 9.02 26.64
N GLY A 296 3.68 8.53 27.14
CA GLY A 296 3.61 8.03 28.50
C GLY A 296 4.60 6.86 28.63
N PRO A 297 5.18 6.64 29.82
CA PRO A 297 6.04 5.49 30.04
C PRO A 297 5.27 4.22 29.67
N VAL A 298 5.88 3.40 28.83
CA VAL A 298 5.33 2.11 28.39
C VAL A 298 5.12 1.27 29.65
N SER A 299 3.89 0.85 29.93
CA SER A 299 3.62 0.11 31.17
C SER A 299 4.40 -1.21 31.17
N GLU A 300 5.07 -1.52 32.28
CA GLU A 300 5.83 -2.78 32.45
C GLU A 300 4.98 -4.03 32.19
N LYS A 301 3.68 -3.95 32.46
CA LYS A 301 2.72 -5.02 32.16
C LYS A 301 2.59 -5.32 30.66
N TRP A 302 2.74 -4.31 29.81
CA TRP A 302 2.71 -4.46 28.35
C TRP A 302 4.03 -5.03 27.81
N LYS A 303 5.18 -4.60 28.39
CA LYS A 303 6.49 -5.15 28.05
C LYS A 303 6.56 -6.65 28.34
N ARG A 304 6.16 -7.07 29.55
CA ARG A 304 6.11 -8.50 29.93
C ARG A 304 5.22 -9.33 29.01
N LYS A 305 4.03 -8.80 28.66
CA LYS A 305 3.10 -9.50 27.77
C LYS A 305 3.69 -9.74 26.37
N ILE A 306 4.46 -8.80 25.83
CA ILE A 306 5.10 -8.98 24.51
C ILE A 306 6.22 -10.03 24.57
N VAL A 307 6.99 -10.04 25.65
CA VAL A 307 8.06 -11.03 25.85
C VAL A 307 7.47 -12.43 26.03
N GLU A 308 6.41 -12.58 26.84
CA GLU A 308 5.67 -13.82 27.01
C GLU A 308 5.08 -14.32 25.68
N ASP A 309 4.39 -13.45 24.92
CA ASP A 309 3.82 -13.76 23.61
C ASP A 309 4.90 -14.14 22.56
N ALA A 310 6.13 -13.65 22.71
CA ALA A 310 7.25 -13.96 21.82
C ALA A 310 7.89 -15.31 22.18
N ILE A 311 8.01 -15.62 23.47
CA ILE A 311 8.48 -16.92 23.97
C ILE A 311 7.49 -18.02 23.59
N GLU A 312 6.18 -17.77 23.70
CA GLU A 312 5.14 -18.73 23.35
C GLU A 312 5.07 -19.00 21.82
N ARG A 313 5.35 -17.97 21.01
CA ARG A 313 5.54 -18.12 19.56
C ARG A 313 6.77 -18.96 19.20
N LYS A 314 7.86 -18.87 19.97
CA LYS A 314 9.02 -19.76 19.82
C LYS A 314 8.71 -21.21 20.23
N ARG A 315 7.83 -21.44 21.22
CA ARG A 315 7.40 -22.78 21.65
C ARG A 315 6.51 -23.51 20.63
N THR A 316 5.81 -22.79 19.76
CA THR A 316 4.73 -23.34 18.91
C THR A 316 5.10 -23.50 17.43
N GLN A 317 6.33 -23.17 17.02
CA GLN A 317 6.84 -23.46 15.68
C GLN A 317 7.75 -24.70 15.69
N GLY A 318 7.29 -25.81 15.10
CA GLY A 318 8.15 -26.93 14.64
C GLY A 318 8.41 -26.81 13.12
N PRO A 319 9.29 -27.63 12.50
CA PRO A 319 9.68 -28.99 12.89
C PRO A 319 11.21 -29.21 13.02
N GLY A 320 11.63 -29.71 14.17
CA GLY A 320 13.01 -30.11 14.49
C GLY A 320 13.05 -30.44 15.98
N ASP A 321 13.81 -31.48 16.36
CA ASP A 321 13.79 -32.03 17.72
C ASP A 321 13.93 -30.95 18.82
N PRO A 322 13.24 -31.11 19.96
CA PRO A 322 13.23 -30.11 21.02
C PRO A 322 14.66 -29.93 21.56
N ILE A 323 15.18 -28.70 21.49
CA ILE A 323 16.39 -28.34 22.23
C ILE A 323 15.99 -28.41 23.71
N SER A 324 16.57 -29.35 24.45
CA SER A 324 16.44 -29.38 25.91
C SER A 324 17.25 -28.22 26.48
N LEU A 325 16.57 -27.10 26.72
CA LEU A 325 17.06 -26.08 27.64
C LEU A 325 16.57 -26.50 29.03
N GLU A 326 17.31 -27.40 29.65
CA GLU A 326 17.30 -27.51 31.11
C GLU A 326 18.05 -26.30 31.69
N GLU A 327 17.56 -25.85 32.84
CA GLU A 327 18.05 -24.79 33.73
C GLU A 327 17.47 -23.37 33.58
N ASN A 328 16.99 -22.89 34.74
CA ASN A 328 16.30 -21.62 35.04
C ASN A 328 16.73 -20.42 34.19
N ASP A 329 15.82 -19.94 33.36
CA ASP A 329 16.04 -18.95 32.31
C ASP A 329 15.54 -17.53 32.67
N ASP A 330 15.46 -17.22 33.97
CA ASP A 330 15.06 -15.88 34.43
C ASP A 330 16.09 -14.80 34.03
N GLY A 331 17.35 -15.19 33.82
CA GLY A 331 18.43 -14.29 33.40
C GLY A 331 18.38 -13.86 31.93
N ILE A 332 17.83 -14.67 31.02
CA ILE A 332 17.75 -14.30 29.59
C ILE A 332 16.64 -13.26 29.36
N ALA A 333 15.56 -13.32 30.12
CA ALA A 333 14.49 -12.33 30.06
C ALA A 333 14.97 -10.94 30.49
N ASP A 334 15.78 -10.86 31.55
CA ASP A 334 16.36 -9.60 32.04
C ASP A 334 17.42 -9.06 31.08
N VAL A 335 18.27 -9.92 30.50
CA VAL A 335 19.26 -9.51 29.48
C VAL A 335 18.59 -8.99 28.21
N LEU A 336 17.48 -9.60 27.79
CA LEU A 336 16.69 -9.12 26.64
C LEU A 336 15.93 -7.83 26.95
N ALA A 337 15.46 -7.65 28.19
CA ALA A 337 14.85 -6.40 28.64
C ALA A 337 15.88 -5.26 28.68
N ASP A 338 17.09 -5.51 29.20
CA ASP A 338 18.19 -4.55 29.23
C ASP A 338 18.68 -4.18 27.81
N GLN A 339 18.75 -5.16 26.88
CA GLN A 339 19.07 -4.87 25.48
C GLN A 339 17.96 -4.06 24.78
N PHE A 340 16.71 -4.25 25.16
CA PHE A 340 15.57 -3.51 24.63
C PHE A 340 15.53 -2.07 25.17
N ASP A 341 15.84 -1.87 26.45
CA ASP A 341 15.96 -0.55 27.06
C ASP A 341 17.22 0.20 26.54
N ALA A 342 18.34 -0.49 26.29
CA ALA A 342 19.54 0.08 25.65
C ALA A 342 19.29 0.51 24.19
N PHE A 343 18.43 -0.21 23.45
CA PHE A 343 18.02 0.17 22.10
C PHE A 343 17.10 1.41 22.07
N MET A 344 16.41 1.69 23.19
CA MET A 344 15.43 2.77 23.31
C MET A 344 15.99 4.06 23.94
N ASN A 345 17.11 4.02 24.66
CA ASN A 345 17.69 5.15 25.42
C ASN A 345 18.79 5.95 24.68
N PHE A 346 18.68 6.17 23.37
CA PHE A 346 19.48 7.19 22.67
C PHE A 346 18.74 8.54 22.63
N GLU A 347 18.48 9.13 23.80
CA GLU A 347 18.02 10.52 23.96
C GLU A 347 18.82 11.20 25.08
N ASP A 348 20.03 11.68 24.76
CA ASP A 348 20.72 12.72 25.55
C ASP A 348 21.33 13.75 24.58
N ALA A 349 20.45 14.60 24.05
CA ALA A 349 20.83 15.89 23.47
C ALA A 349 19.64 16.85 23.66
N ILE A 350 19.40 17.24 24.91
CA ILE A 350 18.45 18.28 25.29
C ILE A 350 19.16 19.62 25.14
N PHE A 351 18.65 20.51 24.29
CA PHE A 351 18.86 21.95 24.42
C PHE A 351 17.52 22.56 24.86
N GLU A 352 17.45 22.96 26.13
CA GLU A 352 16.38 23.78 26.70
C GLU A 352 16.69 25.26 26.48
N GLU A 353 15.76 25.99 25.86
CA GLU A 353 15.62 27.42 26.05
C GLU A 353 14.21 27.66 26.59
N GLU A 354 14.15 28.04 27.86
CA GLU A 354 12.95 28.45 28.60
C GLU A 354 12.59 29.88 28.20
N TYR A 355 11.31 30.13 27.87
CA TYR A 355 10.75 31.48 27.84
C TYR A 355 9.53 31.49 28.75
N GLU A 356 9.63 32.26 29.83
CA GLU A 356 8.52 32.67 30.69
C GLU A 356 7.49 33.45 29.88
N PHE A 357 6.22 33.15 30.11
CA PHE A 357 5.11 34.01 29.70
C PHE A 357 4.53 34.65 30.96
N ASP A 358 4.67 35.97 31.08
CA ASP A 358 3.91 36.77 32.02
C ASP A 358 2.41 36.63 31.71
N GLU A 359 1.64 36.27 32.73
CA GLU A 359 0.18 36.32 32.74
C GLU A 359 -0.27 37.78 32.60
N ILE A 360 -1.08 38.11 31.56
CA ILE A 360 -2.38 38.82 31.67
C ILE A 360 -3.28 38.40 30.50
#